data_AF-A0A5M3X428-F1
#
_entry.id   AF-A0A5M3X428-F1
#
_cell.length_a   1.000
_cell.length_b   1.000
_cell.length_c   1.000
_cell.angle_alpha   90.00
_cell.angle_beta   90.00
_cell.angle_gamma   90.00
#
_symmetry.space_group_name_H-M   'P 1'
#
loop_
_entity.id
_entity.type
_entity.pdbx_description
1 polymer ?
#
loop_
_entity_poly.entity_id
_entity_poly.type
_entity_poly.pdbx_seq_one_letter_code
_entity_poly.pdbx_strand_id
1 'polypeptide(L)'
;MAEFFKIALCGAPGAGKSTAAQIVHRFCESGKLPFSLIKLADPLYEAQSAVYRCAGRELDHFYRKDGELLNFLGHYMRKINSMVLQDRFSARLNEIQRTHRLTSGPGLINQKPVP
;
A
#
# COMPACT_ATOMS: atom_id res chain seq x y z
N MET A 1 -0.40 9.20 23.84
CA MET A 1 -0.73 8.36 22.66
C MET A 1 0.20 8.79 21.53
N ALA A 2 0.84 7.87 20.81
CA ALA A 2 1.57 8.25 19.60
C ALA A 2 0.57 8.80 18.58
N GLU A 3 0.76 10.04 18.14
CA GLU A 3 -0.13 10.70 17.20
C GLU A 3 0.16 10.23 15.78
N PHE A 4 -0.86 9.67 15.10
CA PHE A 4 -0.72 9.24 13.72
C PHE A 4 -1.17 10.36 12.79
N PHE A 5 -0.25 10.87 11.98
CA PHE A 5 -0.61 11.77 10.89
C PHE A 5 -1.01 10.95 9.66
N LYS A 6 -2.23 11.18 9.15
CA LYS A 6 -2.77 10.47 7.98
C LYS A 6 -2.96 11.45 6.84
N ILE A 7 -2.39 11.15 5.68
CA ILE A 7 -2.49 11.96 4.46
C ILE A 7 -3.21 11.15 3.39
N ALA A 8 -4.31 11.69 2.85
CA ALA A 8 -4.98 11.15 1.67
C ALA A 8 -4.59 11.96 0.44
N LEU A 9 -4.01 11.30 -0.58
CA LEU A 9 -3.65 11.92 -1.85
C LEU A 9 -4.68 11.55 -2.93
N CYS A 10 -5.51 12.51 -3.31
CA CYS A 10 -6.59 12.34 -4.29
C CYS A 10 -6.38 13.26 -5.49
N GLY A 11 -6.74 12.80 -6.70
CA GLY A 11 -6.57 13.56 -7.92
C GLY A 11 -6.55 12.70 -9.18
N ALA A 12 -6.77 13.34 -10.33
CA ALA A 12 -6.81 12.69 -11.64
C ALA A 12 -5.51 11.90 -11.96
N PRO A 13 -5.54 10.89 -12.85
CA PRO A 13 -4.33 10.26 -13.37
C PRO A 13 -3.33 11.33 -13.87
N GLY A 14 -2.04 11.15 -13.59
CA GLY A 14 -1.00 12.13 -13.96
C GLY A 14 -0.85 13.34 -13.03
N ALA A 15 -1.77 13.58 -12.08
CA ALA A 15 -1.72 14.72 -11.15
C ALA A 15 -0.57 14.69 -10.10
N GLY A 16 0.44 13.83 -10.26
CA GLY A 16 1.61 13.81 -9.38
C GLY A 16 1.42 13.13 -8.01
N LYS A 17 0.31 12.42 -7.75
CA LYS A 17 0.06 11.72 -6.48
C LYS A 17 1.20 10.78 -6.05
N SER A 18 1.67 9.94 -6.98
CA SER A 18 2.78 9.01 -6.70
C SER A 18 4.07 9.77 -6.40
N THR A 19 4.32 10.87 -7.12
CA THR A 19 5.47 11.74 -6.90
C THR A 19 5.40 12.41 -5.53
N ALA A 20 4.24 12.95 -5.15
CA ALA A 20 4.01 13.54 -3.84
C ALA A 20 4.21 12.52 -2.71
N ALA A 21 3.66 11.30 -2.86
CA ALA A 21 3.88 10.22 -1.90
C ALA A 21 5.38 9.86 -1.74
N GLN A 22 6.14 9.84 -2.83
CA GLN A 22 7.58 9.62 -2.79
C GLN A 22 8.34 10.77 -2.13
N ILE A 23 7.92 12.02 -2.31
CA ILE A 23 8.52 13.18 -1.64
C ILE A 23 8.31 13.06 -0.12
N VAL A 24 7.08 12.76 0.31
CA VAL A 24 6.78 12.55 1.73
C VAL A 24 7.58 11.38 2.30
N HIS A 25 7.69 10.28 1.56
CA HIS A 25 8.52 9.13 1.96
C HIS A 25 9.98 9.55 2.22
N ARG A 26 10.61 10.24 1.27
CA ARG A 26 12.00 10.70 1.40
C ARG A 26 12.18 11.67 2.57
N PHE A 27 11.21 12.55 2.80
CA PHE A 27 11.22 13.44 3.95
C PHE A 27 11.19 12.64 5.26
N CYS A 28 10.27 11.69 5.41
CA CYS A 28 10.19 10.82 6.58
C CYS A 28 11.47 9.99 6.77
N GLU A 29 12.03 9.42 5.71
CA GLU A 29 13.31 8.69 5.76
C GLU A 29 14.44 9.58 6.29
N SER A 30 14.56 10.81 5.78
CA SER A 30 15.59 11.77 6.22
C SER A 30 15.45 12.14 7.70
N GLY A 31 14.21 12.23 8.19
CA GLY A 31 13.88 12.49 9.59
C GLY A 31 13.86 11.25 10.48
N LYS A 32 14.16 10.06 9.94
CA LYS A 32 14.00 8.76 10.62
C LYS A 32 12.61 8.56 11.22
N LEU A 33 11.59 9.11 10.57
CA LEU A 33 10.21 9.01 10.96
C LEU A 33 9.59 7.74 10.35
N PRO A 34 8.81 6.96 11.13
CA PRO A 34 8.08 5.83 10.59
C PRO A 34 7.10 6.28 9.50
N PHE A 35 7.11 5.59 8.36
CA PHE A 35 6.24 5.87 7.23
C PHE A 35 5.56 4.60 6.74
N SER A 36 4.34 4.71 6.25
CA SER A 36 3.64 3.62 5.58
C SER A 36 2.74 4.17 4.48
N LEU A 37 2.82 3.58 3.29
CA LEU A 37 2.00 3.93 2.14
C LEU A 37 0.97 2.82 1.90
N ILE A 38 -0.30 3.20 1.76
CA ILE A 38 -1.38 2.30 1.35
C ILE A 38 -1.89 2.78 0.01
N LYS A 39 -1.85 1.92 -1.02
CA LYS A 39 -2.42 2.21 -2.33
C LYS A 39 -3.75 1.48 -2.45
N LEU A 40 -4.83 2.23 -2.59
CA LEU A 40 -6.19 1.66 -2.70
C LEU A 40 -6.35 0.71 -3.89
N ALA A 41 -5.54 0.88 -4.94
CA ALA A 41 -5.63 0.08 -6.16
C ALA A 41 -4.84 -1.24 -6.09
N ASP A 42 -4.11 -1.53 -5.00
CA ASP A 42 -3.28 -2.74 -4.88
C ASP A 42 -4.03 -4.04 -5.21
N PRO A 43 -5.28 -4.28 -4.74
CA PRO A 43 -6.02 -5.49 -5.10
C PRO A 43 -6.23 -5.66 -6.61
N LEU A 44 -6.33 -4.56 -7.36
CA LEU A 44 -6.46 -4.61 -8.82
C LEU A 44 -5.14 -4.99 -9.49
N TYR A 45 -4.01 -4.49 -8.99
CA TYR A 45 -2.68 -4.86 -9.50
C TYR A 45 -2.32 -6.31 -9.17
N GLU A 46 -2.72 -6.81 -8.00
CA GLU A 46 -2.59 -8.23 -7.64
C GLU A 46 -3.37 -9.12 -8.62
N ALA A 47 -4.63 -8.75 -8.91
CA ALA A 47 -5.47 -9.47 -9.86
C ALA A 47 -4.88 -9.41 -11.29
N GLN A 48 -4.41 -8.24 -11.72
CA GLN A 48 -3.73 -8.07 -13.01
C GLN A 48 -2.50 -8.99 -13.10
N SER A 49 -1.65 -8.99 -12.07
CA SER A 49 -0.46 -9.85 -12.02
C SER A 49 -0.84 -11.33 -12.07
N ALA A 50 -1.92 -11.74 -11.40
CA ALA A 50 -2.42 -13.11 -11.47
C ALA A 50 -2.86 -13.50 -12.89
N VAL A 51 -3.62 -12.64 -13.56
CA VAL A 51 -4.05 -12.87 -14.95
C VAL A 51 -2.86 -13.02 -15.90
N TYR A 52 -1.87 -12.14 -15.80
CA TYR A 52 -0.65 -12.23 -16.60
C TYR A 52 0.09 -13.55 -16.36
N ARG A 53 0.30 -13.94 -15.10
CA ARG A 53 0.95 -15.21 -14.76
C ARG A 53 0.20 -16.42 -15.32
N CYS A 54 -1.14 -16.42 -15.22
CA CYS A 54 -1.97 -17.46 -15.82
C CYS A 54 -1.86 -17.51 -17.36
N ALA A 55 -1.62 -16.36 -18.00
CA ALA A 55 -1.38 -16.27 -19.44
C ALA A 55 0.07 -16.62 -19.85
N GLY A 56 0.91 -17.10 -18.92
CA GLY A 56 2.28 -17.50 -19.19
C GLY A 56 3.27 -16.34 -19.37
N ARG A 57 2.93 -15.14 -18.88
CA ARG A 57 3.83 -13.97 -18.91
C ARG A 57 3.89 -13.29 -17.54
N GLU A 58 5.05 -12.79 -17.17
CA GLU A 58 5.17 -11.90 -16.01
C GLU A 58 5.14 -10.44 -16.43
N LEU A 59 4.70 -9.58 -15.53
CA LEU A 59 4.83 -8.14 -15.69
C LEU A 59 6.23 -7.72 -15.27
N ASP A 60 6.93 -6.95 -16.11
CA ASP A 60 8.25 -6.40 -15.77
C ASP A 60 8.24 -5.54 -14.49
N HIS A 61 7.08 -4.97 -14.16
CA HIS A 61 6.87 -4.19 -12.94
C HIS A 61 5.45 -4.38 -12.42
N PHE A 62 5.30 -4.62 -11.11
CA PHE A 62 4.00 -4.88 -10.48
C PHE A 62 2.97 -3.77 -10.72
N TYR A 63 3.40 -2.49 -10.66
CA TYR A 63 2.52 -1.34 -10.92
C TYR A 63 2.46 -0.93 -12.40
N ARG A 64 2.96 -1.75 -13.33
CA ARG A 64 2.75 -1.51 -14.77
C ARG A 64 1.26 -1.55 -15.04
N LYS A 65 0.74 -0.50 -15.68
CA LYS A 65 -0.70 -0.35 -15.89
C LYS A 65 -1.10 -0.98 -17.22
N ASP A 66 -1.91 -2.02 -17.17
CA ASP A 66 -2.79 -2.41 -18.28
C ASP A 66 -4.15 -1.76 -18.01
N GLY A 67 -4.42 -0.65 -18.69
CA GLY A 67 -5.61 0.15 -18.42
C GLY A 67 -6.92 -0.57 -18.73
N GLU A 68 -6.93 -1.38 -19.78
CA GLU A 68 -8.11 -2.13 -20.19
C GLU A 68 -8.42 -3.23 -19.18
N LEU A 69 -7.41 -4.05 -18.84
CA LEU A 69 -7.56 -5.13 -17.88
C LEU A 69 -7.92 -4.60 -16.48
N LEU A 70 -7.28 -3.53 -16.00
CA LEU A 70 -7.61 -2.96 -14.68
C LEU A 70 -9.03 -2.40 -14.61
N ASN A 71 -9.53 -1.79 -15.70
CA ASN A 71 -10.91 -1.31 -15.76
C ASN A 71 -11.89 -2.48 -15.72
N PHE A 72 -11.62 -3.53 -16.50
CA PHE A 72 -12.40 -4.78 -16.50
C PHE A 72 -12.44 -5.42 -15.10
N LEU A 73 -11.27 -5.66 -14.51
CA LEU A 73 -11.14 -6.25 -13.18
C LEU A 73 -11.83 -5.39 -12.12
N GLY A 74 -11.63 -4.07 -12.15
CA GLY A 74 -12.28 -3.16 -11.23
C GLY A 74 -13.81 -3.21 -11.30
N HIS A 75 -14.38 -3.32 -12.50
CA HIS A 75 -15.81 -3.49 -12.68
C HIS A 75 -16.31 -4.82 -12.08
N TYR A 76 -15.69 -5.94 -12.45
CA TYR A 76 -16.14 -7.26 -12.00
C TYR A 76 -15.90 -7.51 -10.51
N MET A 77 -14.75 -7.11 -9.97
CA MET A 77 -14.46 -7.28 -8.55
C MET A 77 -15.47 -6.53 -7.67
N ARG A 78 -15.86 -5.30 -8.06
CA ARG A 78 -16.91 -4.54 -7.35
C ARG A 78 -18.30 -5.15 -7.49
N LYS A 79 -18.58 -5.85 -8.59
CA LYS A 79 -19.83 -6.62 -8.76
C LYS A 79 -19.88 -7.83 -7.82
N ILE A 80 -18.74 -8.49 -7.58
CA ILE A 80 -18.62 -9.63 -6.67
C ILE A 80 -18.65 -9.15 -5.21
N ASN A 81 -17.82 -8.16 -4.87
CA ASN A 81 -17.77 -7.52 -3.57
C ASN A 81 -17.54 -6.01 -3.75
N SER A 82 -18.58 -5.22 -3.52
CA SER A 82 -18.53 -3.75 -3.62
C SER A 82 -17.57 -3.12 -2.61
N MET A 83 -17.26 -3.83 -1.51
CA MET A 83 -16.38 -3.38 -0.44
C MET A 83 -14.92 -3.80 -0.61
N VAL A 84 -14.57 -4.55 -1.66
CA VAL A 84 -13.24 -5.17 -1.81
C VAL A 84 -12.07 -4.22 -1.59
N LEU A 85 -12.12 -2.98 -2.08
CA LEU A 85 -11.05 -2.01 -1.90
C LEU A 85 -11.03 -1.43 -0.48
N GLN A 86 -12.21 -1.18 0.11
CA GLN A 86 -12.33 -0.66 1.46
C GLN A 86 -11.91 -1.69 2.52
N ASP A 87 -12.28 -2.95 2.32
CA ASP A 87 -11.92 -4.05 3.22
C ASP A 87 -10.40 -4.24 3.22
N ARG A 88 -9.79 -4.24 2.02
CA ARG A 88 -8.33 -4.37 1.87
C ARG A 88 -7.60 -3.16 2.46
N PHE A 89 -8.11 -1.95 2.24
CA PHE A 89 -7.59 -0.73 2.88
C PHE A 89 -7.66 -0.82 4.41
N SER A 90 -8.81 -1.17 4.96
CA SER A 90 -9.05 -1.25 6.41
C SER A 90 -8.15 -2.31 7.06
N ALA A 91 -8.03 -3.48 6.43
CA ALA A 91 -7.14 -4.54 6.89
C ALA A 91 -5.68 -4.06 6.94
N ARG A 92 -5.20 -3.41 5.87
CA ARG A 92 -3.83 -2.90 5.80
C ARG A 92 -3.56 -1.78 6.81
N LEU A 93 -4.52 -0.87 6.99
CA LEU A 93 -4.42 0.20 7.98
C LEU A 93 -4.32 -0.36 9.40
N ASN A 94 -5.16 -1.34 9.74
CA ASN A 94 -5.15 -1.99 11.05
C ASN A 94 -3.86 -2.77 11.32
N GLU A 95 -3.25 -3.37 10.29
CA GLU A 95 -1.93 -4.00 10.38
C GLU A 95 -0.84 -2.97 10.69
N ILE A 96 -0.78 -1.89 9.92
CA ILE A 96 0.18 -0.79 10.11
C ILE A 96 0.07 -0.20 11.52
N GLN A 97 -1.17 0.07 11.98
CA GLN A 97 -1.40 0.60 13.32
C GLN A 97 -0.95 -0.36 14.43
N ARG A 98 -1.10 -1.68 14.24
CA ARG A 98 -0.59 -2.68 15.18
C ARG A 98 0.93 -2.68 15.23
N THR A 99 1.59 -2.70 14.08
CA THR A 99 3.06 -2.70 13.98
C THR A 99 3.66 -1.47 14.65
N HIS A 100 3.12 -0.27 14.40
CA HIS A 100 3.64 0.98 14.99
C HIS A 100 3.35 1.11 16.49
N ARG A 101 2.28 0.49 17.01
CA ARG A 101 2.05 0.43 18.46
C ARG A 101 3.09 -0.43 19.16
N LEU A 102 3.51 -1.54 18.54
CA LEU A 102 4.53 -2.43 19.08
C LEU A 102 5.92 -1.78 19.09
N THR A 103 6.25 -0.95 18.11
CA THR A 103 7.53 -0.23 18.05
C THR A 103 7.57 1.04 18.91
N SER A 104 6.43 1.52 19.39
CA SER A 104 6.29 2.74 20.21
C SER A 104 6.08 2.47 21.70
N GLY A 105 6.17 1.20 22.14
CA GLY A 105 6.12 0.83 23.56
C GLY A 105 7.43 1.18 24.30
N PRO A 106 7.39 1.49 25.61
CA PRO A 106 8.60 1.75 26.37
C PRO A 106 9.45 0.47 26.48
N GLY A 107 10.59 0.46 25.79
CA GLY A 107 11.70 -0.44 26.07
C GLY A 107 11.53 -1.89 25.65
N LEU A 108 11.89 -2.20 24.40
CA LEU A 108 12.61 -3.44 24.09
C LEU A 108 13.84 -3.06 23.25
N ILE A 109 14.85 -2.56 23.95
CA ILE A 109 16.23 -2.60 23.47
C ILE A 109 16.54 -4.05 23.13
N ASN A 110 16.85 -4.27 21.86
CA ASN A 110 17.27 -5.54 21.30
C ASN A 110 18.55 -5.98 22.05
N GLN A 111 18.41 -6.83 23.06
CA GLN A 111 19.54 -7.51 23.68
C GLN A 111 20.04 -8.53 22.66
N LYS A 112 21.17 -8.19 22.04
CA LYS A 112 21.98 -9.11 21.25
C LYS A 112 22.34 -10.32 22.12
N PRO A 113 22.12 -11.57 21.71
CA PRO A 113 22.79 -12.67 22.35
C PRO A 113 24.24 -12.71 21.84
N VAL A 114 25.18 -12.56 22.76
CA VAL A 114 26.55 -13.10 22.71
C VAL A 114 26.61 -14.05 23.91
N PRO A 115 27.15 -15.27 23.83
CA PRO A 115 28.14 -15.79 22.88
C PRO A 115 27.61 -16.82 21.88
#